data_AF-A0A2M7XGY8-F1
#
_entry.id   AF-A0A2M7XGY8-F1
#
_cell.length_a   1.000
_cell.length_b   1.000
_cell.length_c   1.000
_cell.angle_alpha   90.00
_cell.angle_beta   90.00
_cell.angle_gamma   90.00
#
_symmetry.space_group_name_H-M   'P 1'
#
loop_
_entity.id
_entity.type
_entity.pdbx_description
1 polymer ?
#
loop_
_entity_poly.entity_id
_entity_poly.type
_entity_poly.pdbx_seq_one_letter_code
_entity_poly.pdbx_strand_id
1 'polypeptide(L)'
;MHKLLEVRKTFSRSLFNLLLGLFLVNLLPVTVNAYSGGTYATLPVSISGGGQLTMEPGERRVITTEFKNTGDLTWHNYGPGYISIYTYGPKYRRSVLDSGKWMSASQLLPPVQKDIAPGAVATVSFEIQAPTEVGVYDETFKLASEDRSWVDGGEFTLHVNVAEKTVEVASETPTQTEVAGDTTAGYEAELTVTSASKIKILAGKSILFTAVFKNTGSQTWANFGLVTPDVQLASAGSDFEHPSWNGAHLAYLDGQFIQPGETAVINFSMTAPVTNGLHTARFQLEANGVDVPGGVLEIPVEVTGGSPEIASAPVKENLPPAIQMINQPNIRVGVLIVDDEVQNKINITSHETDFVIKDTNGNLLAQLKKDQLVTAYFDNLRYYFDAGRGVEQSSYGLRFEPVIPGAVMSIENFDRRLTRGAVYADNTFRGVLEYRYNEAKNREWVINELPIEFYLRGLAETSDDHPVEMNRAQVLVARTYAYYYMIREGKRASEFMDLNSTPSDQLYQGYGREARAPLITRAVMDTAGQIVTYNKEVVITPYYARSNGATKDWSAVWWGDQPYAKSVVVACDVGKTEWGHGVGMPQSGANCLAKDGMTFDQIVKYFFTGVEIYKKWN
;
A
#
# COMPACT_ATOMS: atom_id res chain seq x y z
N MET A 1 -37.55 -41.89 56.71
CA MET A 1 -38.76 -41.28 56.13
C MET A 1 -38.53 -41.16 54.63
N HIS A 2 -38.89 -42.19 53.85
CA HIS A 2 -40.15 -42.26 53.08
C HIS A 2 -40.21 -41.14 52.02
N LYS A 3 -40.26 -41.37 50.70
CA LYS A 3 -40.62 -42.50 49.81
C LYS A 3 -39.91 -42.21 48.44
N LEU A 4 -39.23 -43.16 47.78
CA LEU A 4 -39.75 -44.10 46.75
C LEU A 4 -40.44 -43.35 45.57
N LEU A 5 -40.19 -43.53 44.27
CA LEU A 5 -39.54 -44.57 43.47
C LEU A 5 -39.55 -44.15 41.97
N GLU A 6 -38.56 -44.57 41.16
CA GLU A 6 -38.63 -45.09 39.75
C GLU A 6 -39.36 -44.28 38.61
N VAL A 7 -39.10 -44.36 37.28
CA VAL A 7 -38.39 -45.28 36.36
C VAL A 7 -38.30 -44.66 34.94
N ARG A 8 -37.19 -44.96 34.24
CA ARG A 8 -36.88 -45.12 32.79
C ARG A 8 -37.44 -44.19 31.66
N LYS A 9 -36.50 -43.82 30.77
CA LYS A 9 -36.48 -43.92 29.26
C LYS A 9 -37.83 -44.30 28.60
N THR A 10 -38.32 -43.69 27.50
CA THR A 10 -37.70 -43.38 26.18
C THR A 10 -38.74 -42.71 25.26
N PHE A 11 -38.28 -41.99 24.21
CA PHE A 11 -38.96 -41.67 22.92
C PHE A 11 -40.33 -40.95 22.90
N SER A 12 -40.39 -39.77 22.26
CA SER A 12 -40.99 -39.62 20.92
C SER A 12 -41.21 -38.14 20.55
N ARG A 13 -41.08 -37.89 19.24
CA ARG A 13 -41.17 -36.64 18.49
C ARG A 13 -42.55 -35.97 18.54
N SER A 14 -42.52 -34.67 18.26
CA SER A 14 -43.55 -33.83 17.62
C SER A 14 -44.72 -33.36 18.51
N LEU A 15 -44.73 -32.06 18.82
CA LEU A 15 -45.86 -31.13 18.64
C LEU A 15 -45.46 -29.75 19.20
N PHE A 16 -45.22 -28.78 18.33
CA PHE A 16 -45.40 -27.37 18.67
C PHE A 16 -45.89 -26.60 17.44
N ASN A 17 -47.12 -26.92 17.04
CA ASN A 17 -47.99 -26.03 16.28
C ASN A 17 -49.11 -25.64 17.23
N LEU A 18 -49.26 -24.34 17.51
CA LEU A 18 -50.50 -23.56 17.42
C LEU A 18 -50.39 -22.28 18.27
N LEU A 19 -50.02 -21.17 17.64
CA LEU A 19 -50.52 -19.85 18.00
C LEU A 19 -50.68 -19.07 16.68
N LEU A 20 -51.82 -19.33 16.07
CA LEU A 20 -52.36 -18.65 14.90
C LEU A 20 -53.29 -17.54 15.41
N GLY A 21 -53.10 -16.30 14.95
CA GLY A 21 -54.02 -15.22 15.30
C GLY A 21 -53.69 -13.87 14.69
N LEU A 22 -54.19 -13.66 13.46
CA LEU A 22 -54.56 -12.38 12.85
C LEU A 22 -53.45 -11.40 12.44
N PHE A 23 -53.14 -11.37 11.15
CA PHE A 23 -53.35 -10.17 10.32
C PHE A 23 -53.53 -10.59 8.86
N LEU A 24 -54.77 -10.51 8.36
CA LEU A 24 -55.08 -10.52 6.94
C LEU A 24 -54.75 -9.13 6.38
N VAL A 25 -53.82 -9.05 5.44
CA VAL A 25 -53.68 -7.91 4.53
C VAL A 25 -53.74 -8.45 3.11
N ASN A 26 -54.66 -7.88 2.32
CA ASN A 26 -54.86 -8.16 0.91
C ASN A 26 -53.55 -8.06 0.12
N LEU A 27 -53.08 -9.18 -0.43
CA LEU A 27 -52.09 -9.18 -1.51
C LEU A 27 -52.85 -8.97 -2.83
N LEU A 28 -52.95 -7.71 -3.26
CA LEU A 28 -53.09 -7.43 -4.69
C LEU A 28 -51.81 -7.93 -5.38
N PRO A 29 -51.90 -8.55 -6.58
CA PRO A 29 -50.71 -8.86 -7.34
C PRO A 29 -50.02 -7.54 -7.69
N VAL A 30 -48.91 -7.23 -7.02
CA VAL A 30 -47.98 -6.23 -7.52
C VAL A 30 -47.36 -6.86 -8.75
N THR A 31 -47.85 -6.48 -9.93
CA THR A 31 -47.07 -6.61 -11.15
C THR A 31 -45.82 -5.76 -10.93
N VAL A 32 -44.71 -6.40 -10.57
CA VAL A 32 -43.39 -5.80 -10.76
C VAL A 32 -43.24 -5.71 -12.26
N ASN A 33 -43.56 -4.54 -12.81
CA ASN A 33 -42.98 -4.18 -14.10
C ASN A 33 -41.48 -4.20 -13.86
N ALA A 34 -40.80 -5.20 -14.42
CA ALA A 34 -39.36 -5.15 -14.58
C ALA A 34 -39.06 -3.80 -15.23
N TYR A 35 -38.36 -2.93 -14.51
CA TYR A 35 -37.90 -1.68 -15.06
C TYR A 35 -36.96 -2.07 -16.21
N SER A 36 -37.36 -1.79 -17.44
CA SER A 36 -36.50 -1.96 -18.61
C SER A 36 -35.20 -1.21 -18.33
N GLY A 37 -34.08 -1.93 -18.36
CA GLY A 37 -32.77 -1.45 -17.94
C GLY A 37 -32.26 -0.29 -18.78
N GLY A 38 -32.56 0.93 -18.35
CA GLY A 38 -31.88 2.13 -18.84
C GLY A 38 -30.57 2.35 -18.09
N THR A 39 -29.56 2.88 -18.78
CA THR A 39 -28.24 3.15 -18.20
C THR A 39 -28.12 4.59 -17.71
N TYR A 40 -27.43 4.80 -16.59
CA TYR A 40 -26.97 6.13 -16.14
C TYR A 40 -25.51 6.30 -16.53
N ALA A 41 -25.24 7.07 -17.59
CA ALA A 41 -23.90 7.30 -18.09
C ALA A 41 -23.69 8.77 -18.46
N THR A 42 -22.44 9.23 -18.39
CA THR A 42 -22.09 10.61 -18.72
C THR A 42 -20.71 10.75 -19.30
N LEU A 43 -20.51 11.85 -20.02
CA LEU A 43 -19.19 12.39 -20.33
C LEU A 43 -19.02 13.75 -19.64
N PRO A 44 -17.91 13.98 -18.92
CA PRO A 44 -17.59 15.31 -18.41
C PRO A 44 -17.36 16.27 -19.59
N VAL A 45 -18.02 17.42 -19.56
CA VAL A 45 -17.99 18.44 -20.60
C VAL A 45 -17.00 19.54 -20.23
N SER A 46 -17.08 20.02 -18.99
CA SER A 46 -16.18 21.07 -18.49
C SER A 46 -16.13 21.05 -16.96
N ILE A 47 -15.00 21.52 -16.41
CA ILE A 47 -14.80 21.77 -14.99
C ILE A 47 -14.14 23.14 -14.88
N SER A 48 -14.56 23.97 -13.94
CA SER A 48 -13.93 25.27 -13.67
C SER A 48 -12.42 25.12 -13.49
N GLY A 49 -11.63 25.88 -14.26
CA GLY A 49 -10.15 25.79 -14.24
C GLY A 49 -9.59 24.46 -14.75
N GLY A 50 -10.38 23.64 -15.47
CA GLY A 50 -9.95 22.30 -15.90
C GLY A 50 -9.77 21.30 -14.75
N GLY A 51 -10.32 21.59 -13.57
CA GLY A 51 -10.09 20.81 -12.36
C GLY A 51 -8.82 21.20 -11.60
N GLN A 52 -8.05 22.17 -12.08
CA GLN A 52 -6.85 22.71 -11.43
C GLN A 52 -7.17 24.09 -10.85
N LEU A 53 -7.03 24.25 -9.53
CA LEU A 53 -7.44 25.44 -8.81
C LEU A 53 -6.29 25.94 -7.95
N THR A 54 -5.96 27.23 -8.03
CA THR A 54 -5.07 27.89 -7.06
C THR A 54 -5.89 28.79 -6.15
N MET A 55 -5.79 28.61 -4.84
CA MET A 55 -6.58 29.30 -3.82
C MET A 55 -5.69 29.81 -2.69
N GLU A 56 -6.07 30.91 -2.05
CA GLU A 56 -5.41 31.36 -0.82
C GLU A 56 -5.90 30.52 0.40
N PRO A 57 -5.09 30.37 1.47
CA PRO A 57 -5.53 29.66 2.68
C PRO A 57 -6.88 30.17 3.21
N GLY A 58 -7.83 29.25 3.39
CA GLY A 58 -9.18 29.59 3.87
C GLY A 58 -10.12 30.20 2.83
N GLU A 59 -9.67 30.47 1.59
CA GLU A 59 -10.48 31.03 0.51
C GLU A 59 -11.68 30.11 0.20
N ARG A 60 -12.84 30.70 -0.11
CA ARG A 60 -14.01 29.97 -0.60
C ARG A 60 -14.20 30.20 -2.09
N ARG A 61 -14.49 29.14 -2.83
CA ARG A 61 -14.68 29.24 -4.28
C ARG A 61 -15.85 28.36 -4.73
N VAL A 62 -16.65 28.90 -5.64
CA VAL A 62 -17.72 28.14 -6.30
C VAL A 62 -17.11 27.40 -7.48
N ILE A 63 -17.32 26.09 -7.52
CA ILE A 63 -16.91 25.21 -8.60
C ILE A 63 -18.14 24.86 -9.41
N THR A 64 -18.04 25.08 -10.72
CA THR A 64 -19.05 24.66 -11.69
C THR A 64 -18.49 23.55 -12.56
N THR A 65 -19.25 22.48 -12.69
CA THR A 65 -18.96 21.30 -13.51
C THR A 65 -20.13 20.97 -14.41
N GLU A 66 -19.85 20.58 -15.65
CA GLU A 66 -20.84 20.23 -16.64
C GLU A 66 -20.68 18.77 -17.09
N PHE A 67 -21.80 18.06 -17.17
CA PHE A 67 -21.88 16.65 -17.51
C PHE A 67 -22.91 16.45 -18.61
N LYS A 68 -22.52 15.83 -19.73
CA LYS A 68 -23.48 15.46 -20.76
C LYS A 68 -24.10 14.13 -20.39
N ASN A 69 -25.42 14.07 -20.25
CA ASN A 69 -26.12 12.81 -20.05
C ASN A 69 -25.98 11.97 -21.33
N THR A 70 -25.33 10.82 -21.25
CA THR A 70 -25.14 9.90 -22.38
C THR A 70 -25.79 8.55 -22.15
N GLY A 71 -26.50 8.40 -21.04
CA GLY A 71 -27.34 7.25 -20.76
C GLY A 71 -28.70 7.35 -21.43
N ASP A 72 -29.53 6.34 -21.20
CA ASP A 72 -30.84 6.21 -21.85
C ASP A 72 -31.98 6.83 -21.01
N LEU A 73 -31.67 7.27 -19.79
CA LEU A 73 -32.64 7.81 -18.83
C LEU A 73 -32.51 9.32 -18.69
N THR A 74 -33.64 10.03 -18.64
CA THR A 74 -33.68 11.43 -18.22
C THR A 74 -33.26 11.54 -16.76
N TRP A 75 -32.32 12.42 -16.46
CA TRP A 75 -31.92 12.70 -15.09
C TRP A 75 -32.82 13.76 -14.48
N HIS A 76 -33.08 13.62 -13.19
CA HIS A 76 -33.87 14.58 -12.43
C HIS A 76 -33.04 15.17 -11.28
N ASN A 77 -33.37 16.39 -10.85
CA ASN A 77 -32.84 16.97 -9.60
C ASN A 77 -33.86 16.91 -8.43
N TYR A 78 -34.97 16.19 -8.62
CA TYR A 78 -36.05 16.04 -7.67
C TYR A 78 -36.58 14.60 -7.66
N GLY A 79 -37.26 14.23 -6.56
CA GLY A 79 -37.91 12.93 -6.41
C GLY A 79 -36.94 11.74 -6.25
N PRO A 80 -37.45 10.51 -6.18
CA PRO A 80 -36.62 9.31 -5.97
C PRO A 80 -35.72 9.02 -7.18
N GLY A 81 -34.40 8.90 -6.97
CA GLY A 81 -33.44 8.71 -8.06
C GLY A 81 -32.83 9.97 -8.64
N TYR A 82 -32.96 11.13 -7.96
CA TYR A 82 -32.35 12.36 -8.43
C TYR A 82 -30.80 12.26 -8.48
N ILE A 83 -30.17 13.09 -9.30
CA ILE A 83 -28.71 13.10 -9.42
C ILE A 83 -28.08 13.91 -8.30
N SER A 84 -27.07 13.35 -7.64
CA SER A 84 -26.23 14.02 -6.64
C SER A 84 -24.75 13.75 -6.91
N ILE A 85 -23.86 14.37 -6.15
CA ILE A 85 -22.42 14.13 -6.19
C ILE A 85 -21.92 13.70 -4.82
N TYR A 86 -21.03 12.72 -4.77
CA TYR A 86 -20.36 12.28 -3.55
C TYR A 86 -18.84 12.36 -3.63
N THR A 87 -18.19 12.54 -2.49
CA THR A 87 -16.75 12.25 -2.33
C THR A 87 -16.48 10.76 -2.59
N TYR A 88 -15.53 10.42 -3.45
CA TYR A 88 -15.34 9.07 -3.98
C TYR A 88 -13.93 8.50 -3.81
N GLY A 89 -12.90 9.31 -3.52
CA GLY A 89 -11.50 8.87 -3.39
C GLY A 89 -10.81 9.31 -2.10
N PRO A 90 -10.94 8.58 -0.96
CA PRO A 90 -11.83 7.44 -0.71
C PRO A 90 -13.32 7.80 -0.52
N LYS A 91 -14.20 6.82 -0.76
CA LYS A 91 -15.67 7.01 -0.77
C LYS A 91 -16.22 7.40 0.59
N TYR A 92 -17.23 8.27 0.58
CA TYR A 92 -18.04 8.63 1.76
C TYR A 92 -17.22 9.18 2.93
N ARG A 93 -16.11 9.86 2.63
CA ARG A 93 -15.30 10.56 3.64
C ARG A 93 -15.76 12.00 3.78
N ARG A 94 -15.43 12.61 4.91
CA ARG A 94 -15.49 14.06 5.04
C ARG A 94 -14.35 14.68 4.24
N SER A 95 -14.69 15.57 3.31
CA SER A 95 -13.68 16.33 2.57
C SER A 95 -13.06 17.40 3.45
N VAL A 96 -11.75 17.64 3.28
CA VAL A 96 -11.07 18.81 3.85
C VAL A 96 -11.43 20.10 3.12
N LEU A 97 -12.04 19.98 1.94
CA LEU A 97 -12.55 21.09 1.12
C LEU A 97 -14.02 21.42 1.42
N ASP A 98 -14.65 20.72 2.36
CA ASP A 98 -16.05 20.94 2.76
C ASP A 98 -16.25 22.37 3.26
N SER A 99 -17.02 23.17 2.51
CA SER A 99 -17.35 24.55 2.86
C SER A 99 -18.39 24.68 3.98
N GLY A 100 -18.98 23.55 4.41
CA GLY A 100 -20.11 23.49 5.34
C GLY A 100 -21.46 23.79 4.70
N LYS A 101 -21.51 24.03 3.38
CA LYS A 101 -22.75 24.27 2.61
C LYS A 101 -23.24 23.05 1.84
N TRP A 102 -22.54 21.93 1.94
CA TRP A 102 -22.94 20.67 1.30
C TRP A 102 -24.16 20.06 2.02
N MET A 103 -24.89 19.16 1.36
CA MET A 103 -26.05 18.51 1.97
C MET A 103 -25.63 17.63 3.16
N SER A 104 -24.45 17.01 3.06
CA SER A 104 -23.73 16.38 4.17
C SER A 104 -22.22 16.40 3.91
N ALA A 105 -21.44 15.95 4.88
CA ALA A 105 -19.97 15.89 4.81
C ALA A 105 -19.42 15.12 3.59
N SER A 106 -20.22 14.25 2.97
CA SER A 106 -19.84 13.44 1.81
C SER A 106 -20.76 13.60 0.60
N GLN A 107 -21.85 14.38 0.70
CA GLN A 107 -22.88 14.53 -0.33
C GLN A 107 -23.12 16.00 -0.66
N LEU A 108 -22.96 16.33 -1.94
CA LEU A 108 -23.11 17.66 -2.50
C LEU A 108 -24.54 17.89 -3.04
N LEU A 109 -24.77 19.09 -3.57
CA LEU A 109 -26.05 19.51 -4.14
C LEU A 109 -26.36 18.84 -5.48
N PRO A 110 -27.64 18.66 -5.83
CA PRO A 110 -28.05 18.13 -7.13
C PRO A 110 -27.82 19.15 -8.27
N PRO A 111 -27.88 18.72 -9.56
CA PRO A 111 -27.79 19.62 -10.70
C PRO A 111 -28.84 20.75 -10.68
N VAL A 112 -28.49 21.87 -11.29
CA VAL A 112 -29.35 23.06 -11.35
C VAL A 112 -30.59 22.81 -12.21
N GLN A 113 -30.45 22.03 -13.28
CA GLN A 113 -31.54 21.69 -14.21
C GLN A 113 -32.45 20.60 -13.63
N LYS A 114 -33.76 20.72 -13.89
CA LYS A 114 -34.78 19.80 -13.35
C LYS A 114 -34.90 18.49 -14.12
N ASP A 115 -34.80 18.55 -15.45
CA ASP A 115 -34.99 17.42 -16.34
C ASP A 115 -33.89 17.46 -17.42
N ILE A 116 -32.92 16.55 -17.31
CA ILE A 116 -31.78 16.47 -18.24
C ILE A 116 -31.95 15.22 -19.09
N ALA A 117 -32.59 15.39 -20.26
CA ALA A 117 -32.82 14.32 -21.22
C ALA A 117 -31.48 13.72 -21.74
N PRO A 118 -31.48 12.46 -22.24
CA PRO A 118 -30.34 11.91 -22.96
C PRO A 118 -29.81 12.88 -24.03
N GLY A 119 -28.51 13.13 -23.99
CA GLY A 119 -27.79 14.08 -24.85
C GLY A 119 -27.73 15.53 -24.33
N ALA A 120 -28.52 15.89 -23.30
CA ALA A 120 -28.49 17.23 -22.69
C ALA A 120 -27.37 17.36 -21.63
N VAL A 121 -26.99 18.60 -21.31
CA VAL A 121 -25.92 18.91 -20.35
C VAL A 121 -26.53 19.30 -19.00
N ALA A 122 -26.10 18.61 -17.94
CA ALA A 122 -26.35 18.94 -16.54
C ALA A 122 -25.21 19.81 -16.02
N THR A 123 -25.55 20.90 -15.32
CA THR A 123 -24.60 21.76 -14.64
C THR A 123 -24.76 21.56 -13.13
N VAL A 124 -23.67 21.25 -12.45
CA VAL A 124 -23.60 21.19 -11.00
C VAL A 124 -22.71 22.32 -10.51
N SER A 125 -23.15 23.04 -9.49
CA SER A 125 -22.38 24.13 -8.89
C SER A 125 -22.38 23.99 -7.38
N PHE A 126 -21.19 23.95 -6.77
CA PHE A 126 -21.01 23.77 -5.34
C PHE A 126 -19.83 24.58 -4.83
N GLU A 127 -19.88 25.01 -3.56
CA GLU A 127 -18.83 25.81 -2.94
C GLU A 127 -17.84 24.89 -2.21
N ILE A 128 -16.55 25.10 -2.42
CA ILE A 128 -15.46 24.50 -1.64
C ILE A 128 -14.76 25.57 -0.80
N GLN A 129 -14.13 25.15 0.30
CA GLN A 129 -13.25 26.02 1.10
C GLN A 129 -11.83 25.44 1.13
N ALA A 130 -10.83 26.24 0.76
CA ALA A 130 -9.43 25.88 0.90
C ALA A 130 -9.08 25.68 2.38
N PRO A 131 -8.28 24.65 2.72
CA PRO A 131 -7.70 24.52 4.05
C PRO A 131 -6.88 25.76 4.43
N THR A 132 -6.69 25.97 5.73
CA THR A 132 -5.82 27.05 6.24
C THR A 132 -4.34 26.72 6.13
N GLU A 133 -4.02 25.44 5.87
CA GLU A 133 -2.65 25.00 5.61
C GLU A 133 -2.37 25.11 4.11
N VAL A 134 -1.18 25.63 3.78
CA VAL A 134 -0.69 25.64 2.40
C VAL A 134 -0.34 24.22 1.96
N GLY A 135 -0.67 23.88 0.72
CA GLY A 135 -0.47 22.52 0.22
C GLY A 135 -1.37 22.20 -0.96
N VAL A 136 -1.14 21.02 -1.55
CA VAL A 136 -1.96 20.52 -2.65
C VAL A 136 -2.95 19.51 -2.11
N TYR A 137 -4.23 19.71 -2.43
CA TYR A 137 -5.35 18.90 -1.97
C TYR A 137 -6.10 18.35 -3.17
N ASP A 138 -6.05 17.02 -3.31
CA ASP A 138 -6.85 16.31 -4.29
C ASP A 138 -8.17 15.85 -3.67
N GLU A 139 -9.27 16.15 -4.35
CA GLU A 139 -10.58 15.65 -3.97
C GLU A 139 -11.32 15.07 -5.17
N THR A 140 -11.59 13.78 -5.11
CA THR A 140 -12.31 13.05 -6.15
C THR A 140 -13.78 12.95 -5.81
N PHE A 141 -14.62 13.32 -6.78
CA PHE A 141 -16.07 13.29 -6.70
C PHE A 141 -16.66 12.34 -7.73
N LYS A 142 -17.86 11.82 -7.46
CA LYS A 142 -18.61 11.00 -8.42
C LYS A 142 -20.11 11.25 -8.38
N LEU A 143 -20.74 11.30 -9.55
CA LEU A 143 -22.19 11.43 -9.68
C LEU A 143 -22.90 10.12 -9.32
N ALA A 144 -24.01 10.24 -8.61
CA ALA A 144 -24.93 9.13 -8.30
C ALA A 144 -26.36 9.51 -8.65
N SER A 145 -27.16 8.52 -9.08
CA SER A 145 -28.62 8.56 -8.99
C SER A 145 -29.01 7.97 -7.64
N GLU A 146 -29.59 8.80 -6.79
CA GLU A 146 -29.90 8.47 -5.39
C GLU A 146 -30.73 7.20 -5.28
N ASP A 147 -30.34 6.31 -4.36
CA ASP A 147 -31.01 5.02 -4.12
C ASP A 147 -31.09 4.08 -5.34
N ARG A 148 -30.33 4.36 -6.42
CA ARG A 148 -30.33 3.53 -7.65
C ARG A 148 -28.95 3.04 -8.03
N SER A 149 -28.05 3.94 -8.44
CA SER A 149 -26.72 3.56 -8.93
C SER A 149 -25.77 4.75 -9.01
N TRP A 150 -24.47 4.45 -9.10
CA TRP A 150 -23.49 5.43 -9.59
C TRP A 150 -23.74 5.73 -11.07
N VAL A 151 -23.36 6.94 -11.50
CA VAL A 151 -23.40 7.33 -12.92
C VAL A 151 -22.05 6.98 -13.54
N ASP A 152 -22.06 6.13 -14.55
CA ASP A 152 -20.84 5.72 -15.26
C ASP A 152 -20.23 6.93 -16.00
N GLY A 153 -18.90 7.12 -15.87
CA GLY A 153 -18.20 8.29 -16.42
C GLY A 153 -18.39 9.58 -15.61
N GLY A 154 -19.15 9.56 -14.52
CA GLY A 154 -19.43 10.74 -13.68
C GLY A 154 -18.39 11.05 -12.62
N GLU A 155 -17.17 10.54 -12.76
CA GLU A 155 -16.07 10.73 -11.80
C GLU A 155 -15.14 11.85 -12.25
N PHE A 156 -14.74 12.72 -11.33
CA PHE A 156 -13.78 13.79 -11.60
C PHE A 156 -12.99 14.17 -10.34
N THR A 157 -11.80 14.73 -10.52
CA THR A 157 -10.94 15.17 -9.42
C THR A 157 -10.69 16.66 -9.51
N LEU A 158 -10.80 17.34 -8.37
CA LEU A 158 -10.30 18.70 -8.18
C LEU A 158 -8.91 18.63 -7.55
N HIS A 159 -7.97 19.35 -8.15
CA HIS A 159 -6.61 19.54 -7.68
C HIS A 159 -6.51 20.98 -7.18
N VAL A 160 -6.55 21.15 -5.85
CA VAL A 160 -6.55 22.47 -5.22
C VAL A 160 -5.17 22.76 -4.64
N ASN A 161 -4.44 23.67 -5.27
CA ASN A 161 -3.22 24.23 -4.74
C ASN A 161 -3.54 25.42 -3.83
N VAL A 162 -3.34 25.26 -2.52
CA VAL A 162 -3.48 26.34 -1.54
C VAL A 162 -2.12 27.02 -1.36
N ALA A 163 -2.02 28.25 -1.84
CA ALA A 163 -0.78 29.03 -1.84
C ALA A 163 -1.00 30.44 -1.31
N GLU A 164 -0.02 30.95 -0.55
CA GLU A 164 -0.03 32.35 -0.11
C GLU A 164 0.24 33.29 -1.30
N LYS A 165 -0.43 34.43 -1.30
CA LYS A 165 -0.22 35.47 -2.31
C LYS A 165 1.17 36.07 -2.13
N THR A 166 2.04 35.91 -3.14
CA THR A 166 3.34 36.58 -3.16
C THR A 166 3.14 38.06 -3.48
N VAL A 167 3.56 38.93 -2.57
CA VAL A 167 3.84 40.34 -2.88
C VAL A 167 5.15 40.35 -3.65
N GLU A 168 5.14 40.88 -4.87
CA GLU A 168 6.35 41.11 -5.66
C GLU A 168 7.31 41.99 -4.86
N VAL A 169 8.43 41.40 -4.44
CA VAL A 169 9.60 42.16 -3.98
C VAL A 169 10.71 41.86 -4.97
N ALA A 170 10.99 42.86 -5.82
CA ALA A 170 12.14 42.87 -6.70
C ALA A 170 13.42 42.64 -5.87
N SER A 171 14.26 41.70 -6.29
CA SER A 171 15.60 41.58 -5.75
C SER A 171 16.55 41.07 -6.82
N GLU A 172 17.73 41.67 -6.75
CA GLU A 172 18.68 41.92 -7.82
C GLU A 172 19.49 40.67 -8.22
N THR A 173 19.80 40.61 -9.51
CA THR A 173 20.67 39.64 -10.15
C THR A 173 22.13 39.79 -9.69
N PRO A 174 22.83 38.71 -9.28
CA PRO A 174 24.28 38.69 -9.33
C PRO A 174 24.74 38.17 -10.71
N THR A 175 25.49 39.02 -11.39
CA THR A 175 26.23 38.73 -12.62
C THR A 175 27.17 37.53 -12.44
N GLN A 176 27.11 36.57 -13.38
CA GLN A 176 28.22 35.66 -13.63
C GLN A 176 28.66 35.70 -15.10
N THR A 177 29.97 35.65 -15.21
CA THR A 177 30.87 36.01 -16.29
C THR A 177 30.77 35.07 -17.49
N GLU A 178 30.76 35.65 -18.69
CA GLU A 178 30.93 34.95 -19.97
C GLU A 178 32.21 34.13 -20.01
N VAL A 179 32.08 32.87 -20.43
CA VAL A 179 33.15 32.13 -21.11
C VAL A 179 32.61 31.75 -22.47
N ALA A 180 33.09 32.43 -23.51
CA ALA A 180 32.73 32.21 -24.89
C ALA A 180 33.51 31.02 -25.48
N GLY A 181 32.78 30.13 -26.15
CA GLY A 181 33.25 29.43 -27.32
C GLY A 181 33.23 27.90 -27.24
N ASP A 182 32.10 27.30 -27.59
CA ASP A 182 32.08 26.41 -28.75
C ASP A 182 30.72 26.49 -29.46
N THR A 183 30.74 26.46 -30.78
CA THR A 183 29.57 26.71 -31.63
C THR A 183 28.64 25.51 -31.68
N THR A 184 27.40 25.64 -31.17
CA THR A 184 26.30 24.71 -31.49
C THR A 184 25.02 25.46 -31.86
N ALA A 185 24.79 25.53 -33.18
CA ALA A 185 23.49 25.36 -33.83
C ALA A 185 22.28 26.22 -33.38
N GLY A 186 22.43 27.48 -32.98
CA GLY A 186 21.28 28.43 -32.96
C GLY A 186 20.06 28.01 -32.12
N TYR A 187 20.25 27.12 -31.14
CA TYR A 187 19.28 26.73 -30.12
C TYR A 187 19.47 27.62 -28.89
N GLU A 188 18.41 28.23 -28.37
CA GLU A 188 18.43 29.00 -27.11
C GLU A 188 17.05 28.95 -26.44
N ALA A 189 17.02 28.88 -25.11
CA ALA A 189 15.81 28.84 -24.30
C ALA A 189 15.78 29.91 -23.21
N GLU A 190 14.57 30.33 -22.85
CA GLU A 190 14.29 31.16 -21.67
C GLU A 190 13.26 30.43 -20.78
N LEU A 191 13.59 30.17 -19.52
CA LEU A 191 12.62 29.66 -18.55
C LEU A 191 11.66 30.79 -18.14
N THR A 192 10.38 30.63 -18.46
CA THR A 192 9.37 31.69 -18.30
C THR A 192 8.46 31.47 -17.09
N VAL A 193 8.05 30.21 -16.83
CA VAL A 193 7.12 29.89 -15.74
C VAL A 193 7.47 28.52 -15.13
N THR A 194 7.35 28.42 -13.82
CA THR A 194 7.39 27.15 -13.08
C THR A 194 6.16 27.01 -12.20
N SER A 195 5.66 25.80 -11.95
CA SER A 195 4.51 25.57 -11.06
C SER A 195 4.79 25.97 -9.61
N ALA A 196 6.07 25.97 -9.19
CA ALA A 196 6.51 26.54 -7.92
C ALA A 196 7.98 27.02 -8.00
N SER A 197 8.32 28.13 -7.34
CA SER A 197 9.70 28.61 -7.21
C SER A 197 10.48 27.93 -6.07
N LYS A 198 9.77 27.24 -5.17
CA LYS A 198 10.30 26.36 -4.13
C LYS A 198 9.26 25.30 -3.80
N ILE A 199 9.68 24.10 -3.45
CA ILE A 199 8.81 22.99 -3.08
C ILE A 199 9.06 22.64 -1.62
N LYS A 200 8.00 22.38 -0.85
CA LYS A 200 8.10 21.71 0.44
C LYS A 200 7.35 20.39 0.35
N ILE A 201 8.02 19.29 0.63
CA ILE A 201 7.49 17.95 0.34
C ILE A 201 7.93 16.94 1.39
N LEU A 202 7.10 15.92 1.61
CA LEU A 202 7.46 14.81 2.49
C LEU A 202 8.45 13.89 1.79
N ALA A 203 9.43 13.40 2.54
CA ALA A 203 10.42 12.44 2.09
C ALA A 203 9.80 11.25 1.34
N GLY A 204 10.36 10.93 0.17
CA GLY A 204 9.90 9.83 -0.69
C GLY A 204 8.55 10.04 -1.37
N LYS A 205 7.95 11.23 -1.31
CA LYS A 205 6.73 11.56 -2.05
C LYS A 205 7.04 12.13 -3.42
N SER A 206 6.24 11.73 -4.40
CA SER A 206 6.32 12.26 -5.76
C SER A 206 5.47 13.51 -5.93
N ILE A 207 5.94 14.44 -6.74
CA ILE A 207 5.22 15.65 -7.15
C ILE A 207 5.29 15.78 -8.67
N LEU A 208 4.19 16.19 -9.29
CA LEU A 208 4.18 16.62 -10.69
C LEU A 208 4.58 18.10 -10.76
N PHE A 209 5.58 18.42 -11.57
CA PHE A 209 6.11 19.76 -11.74
C PHE A 209 5.99 20.20 -13.19
N THR A 210 5.71 21.49 -13.37
CA THR A 210 5.57 22.09 -14.70
C THR A 210 6.64 23.16 -14.87
N ALA A 211 7.39 23.07 -15.96
CA ALA A 211 8.31 24.11 -16.41
C ALA A 211 7.92 24.56 -17.82
N VAL A 212 7.93 25.87 -18.05
CA VAL A 212 7.59 26.48 -19.34
C VAL A 212 8.80 27.19 -19.90
N PHE A 213 9.32 26.68 -21.01
CA PHE A 213 10.46 27.27 -21.72
C PHE A 213 10.00 27.94 -23.00
N LYS A 214 10.50 29.13 -23.28
CA LYS A 214 10.33 29.79 -24.57
C LYS A 214 11.55 29.52 -25.44
N ASN A 215 11.34 29.16 -26.71
CA ASN A 215 12.42 29.08 -27.69
C ASN A 215 12.81 30.49 -28.13
N THR A 216 13.97 30.98 -27.68
CA THR A 216 14.52 32.29 -28.07
C THR A 216 15.54 32.17 -29.19
N GLY A 217 15.92 30.95 -29.54
CA GLY A 217 16.89 30.65 -30.59
C GLY A 217 16.33 30.84 -32.01
N SER A 218 17.16 30.49 -32.98
CA SER A 218 16.84 30.53 -34.41
C SER A 218 16.39 29.18 -34.99
N GLN A 219 16.59 28.08 -34.26
CA GLN A 219 16.23 26.72 -34.67
C GLN A 219 14.98 26.20 -33.97
N THR A 220 14.17 25.42 -34.69
CA THR A 220 13.01 24.71 -34.13
C THR A 220 13.46 23.55 -33.26
N TRP A 221 12.87 23.42 -32.06
CA TRP A 221 13.08 22.26 -31.20
C TRP A 221 12.21 21.10 -31.69
N ALA A 222 12.83 19.96 -31.96
CA ALA A 222 12.16 18.67 -32.08
C ALA A 222 12.81 17.71 -31.07
N ASN A 223 12.15 16.59 -30.76
CA ASN A 223 12.68 15.57 -29.84
C ASN A 223 13.30 16.19 -28.58
N PHE A 224 12.54 17.05 -27.90
CA PHE A 224 13.03 17.87 -26.81
C PHE A 224 12.49 17.39 -25.46
N GLY A 225 13.25 17.63 -24.40
CA GLY A 225 12.92 17.20 -23.06
C GLY A 225 13.94 17.67 -22.03
N LEU A 226 13.61 17.49 -20.76
CA LEU A 226 14.56 17.73 -19.67
C LEU A 226 15.42 16.47 -19.43
N VAL A 227 16.71 16.66 -19.23
CA VAL A 227 17.68 15.61 -18.90
C VAL A 227 18.39 15.94 -17.60
N THR A 228 18.88 14.93 -16.89
CA THR A 228 19.84 15.17 -15.79
C THR A 228 21.22 15.42 -16.38
N PRO A 229 21.97 16.45 -15.95
CA PRO A 229 23.32 16.70 -16.46
C PRO A 229 24.24 15.49 -16.26
N ASP A 230 25.12 15.20 -17.22
CA ASP A 230 26.11 14.10 -17.12
C ASP A 230 27.06 14.34 -15.94
N VAL A 231 26.96 13.51 -14.89
CA VAL A 231 27.81 13.58 -13.70
C VAL A 231 29.08 12.76 -13.93
N GLN A 232 30.03 13.31 -14.69
CA GLN A 232 31.45 13.02 -14.43
C GLN A 232 31.97 14.05 -13.42
N LEU A 233 32.33 13.54 -12.24
CA LEU A 233 32.89 14.21 -11.06
C LEU A 233 31.87 14.59 -9.96
N ALA A 234 32.00 13.84 -8.85
CA ALA A 234 31.43 14.03 -7.51
C ALA A 234 29.99 13.54 -7.24
N SER A 235 29.87 12.27 -6.84
CA SER A 235 29.01 11.78 -5.74
C SER A 235 27.74 12.57 -5.40
N ALA A 236 26.78 12.61 -6.32
CA ALA A 236 25.36 12.78 -6.03
C ALA A 236 24.61 12.33 -7.28
N GLY A 237 24.02 11.13 -7.24
CA GLY A 237 22.98 10.79 -8.20
C GLY A 237 21.83 11.80 -8.06
N SER A 238 21.02 11.97 -9.10
CA SER A 238 19.85 12.85 -9.02
C SER A 238 18.95 12.36 -7.87
N ASP A 239 18.95 13.04 -6.72
CA ASP A 239 18.17 12.64 -5.53
C ASP A 239 16.63 12.74 -5.74
N PHE A 240 16.21 13.05 -6.98
CA PHE A 240 14.84 13.38 -7.37
C PHE A 240 14.19 12.40 -8.36
N GLU A 241 14.84 11.25 -8.65
CA GLU A 241 14.38 10.26 -9.62
C GLU A 241 12.93 9.82 -9.44
N HIS A 242 12.20 9.67 -10.55
CA HIS A 242 10.84 9.15 -10.56
C HIS A 242 10.70 7.95 -11.50
N PRO A 243 9.92 6.91 -11.14
CA PRO A 243 9.75 5.71 -11.99
C PRO A 243 9.15 5.95 -13.38
N SER A 244 8.62 7.15 -13.64
CA SER A 244 8.13 7.54 -14.97
C SER A 244 9.22 8.00 -15.92
N TRP A 245 10.47 8.14 -15.46
CA TRP A 245 11.60 8.57 -16.29
C TRP A 245 12.13 7.41 -17.13
N ASN A 246 12.65 7.71 -18.32
CA ASN A 246 13.25 6.73 -19.22
C ASN A 246 14.77 6.96 -19.29
N GLY A 247 15.53 6.31 -18.40
CA GLY A 247 16.96 6.58 -18.24
C GLY A 247 17.22 8.00 -17.70
N ALA A 248 18.20 8.72 -18.25
CA ALA A 248 18.52 10.10 -17.88
C ALA A 248 17.55 11.18 -18.43
N HIS A 249 16.54 10.78 -19.22
CA HIS A 249 15.60 11.69 -19.89
C HIS A 249 14.25 11.71 -19.15
N LEU A 250 13.86 12.88 -18.65
CA LEU A 250 12.74 13.05 -17.70
C LEU A 250 11.35 13.20 -18.32
N ALA A 251 11.26 13.60 -19.58
CA ALA A 251 10.02 13.67 -20.32
C ALA A 251 10.38 13.84 -21.79
N TYR A 252 10.27 12.78 -22.59
CA TYR A 252 10.48 12.88 -24.03
C TYR A 252 9.14 13.20 -24.69
N LEU A 253 8.97 14.43 -25.19
CA LEU A 253 7.80 14.79 -25.99
C LEU A 253 8.10 14.44 -27.45
N ASP A 254 7.72 13.24 -27.88
CA ASP A 254 7.80 12.84 -29.28
C ASP A 254 6.64 13.48 -30.07
N GLY A 255 6.93 14.03 -31.25
CA GLY A 255 5.94 14.57 -32.19
C GLY A 255 5.51 16.03 -32.03
N GLN A 256 6.07 16.80 -31.09
CA GLN A 256 5.85 18.26 -30.98
C GLN A 256 7.05 19.06 -31.49
N PHE A 257 6.77 20.16 -32.20
CA PHE A 257 7.78 21.09 -32.72
C PHE A 257 7.57 22.46 -32.09
N ILE A 258 8.62 23.05 -31.51
CA ILE A 258 8.55 24.37 -30.89
C ILE A 258 9.36 25.34 -31.74
N GLN A 259 8.66 26.21 -32.46
CA GLN A 259 9.29 27.20 -33.33
C GLN A 259 9.92 28.35 -32.53
N PRO A 260 10.87 29.10 -33.10
CA PRO A 260 11.35 30.34 -32.53
C PRO A 260 10.21 31.28 -32.10
N GLY A 261 10.20 31.67 -30.83
CA GLY A 261 9.19 32.52 -30.21
C GLY A 261 8.05 31.78 -29.50
N GLU A 262 7.89 30.47 -29.71
CA GLU A 262 6.87 29.65 -29.06
C GLU A 262 7.33 29.08 -27.71
N THR A 263 6.37 28.62 -26.90
CA THR A 263 6.62 28.08 -25.56
C THR A 263 6.35 26.58 -25.49
N ALA A 264 7.30 25.84 -24.96
CA ALA A 264 7.18 24.46 -24.54
C ALA A 264 6.68 24.37 -23.10
N VAL A 265 5.66 23.55 -22.84
CA VAL A 265 5.20 23.23 -21.48
C VAL A 265 5.62 21.79 -21.18
N ILE A 266 6.53 21.63 -20.22
CA ILE A 266 7.08 20.33 -19.84
C ILE A 266 6.51 19.97 -18.46
N ASN A 267 5.75 18.89 -18.41
CA ASN A 267 5.23 18.31 -17.18
C ASN A 267 6.03 17.05 -16.85
N PHE A 268 6.60 16.98 -15.65
CA PHE A 268 7.39 15.83 -15.23
C PHE A 268 7.20 15.58 -13.74
N SER A 269 7.19 14.31 -13.36
CA SER A 269 7.12 13.93 -11.94
C SER A 269 8.52 13.81 -11.37
N MET A 270 8.72 14.21 -10.12
CA MET A 270 9.96 13.98 -9.37
C MET A 270 9.64 13.42 -7.99
N THR A 271 10.49 12.56 -7.46
CA THR A 271 10.30 11.99 -6.10
C THR A 271 11.22 12.69 -5.12
N ALA A 272 10.69 13.19 -4.00
CA ALA A 272 11.52 13.82 -2.99
C ALA A 272 12.55 12.84 -2.40
N PRO A 273 13.78 13.30 -2.12
CA PRO A 273 14.77 12.54 -1.35
C PRO A 273 14.20 12.03 -0.02
N VAL A 274 14.80 10.98 0.54
CA VAL A 274 14.36 10.43 1.84
C VAL A 274 14.99 11.14 3.06
N THR A 275 15.82 12.15 2.81
CA THR A 275 16.56 12.95 3.81
C THR A 275 15.93 14.32 3.97
N ASN A 276 15.70 14.74 5.21
CA ASN A 276 15.27 16.09 5.54
C ASN A 276 16.35 17.09 5.17
N GLY A 277 15.94 18.28 4.75
CA GLY A 277 16.90 19.33 4.41
C GLY A 277 16.49 20.15 3.21
N LEU A 278 17.36 21.09 2.84
CA LEU A 278 17.22 21.86 1.62
C LEU A 278 18.02 21.19 0.51
N HIS A 279 17.29 20.76 -0.51
CA HIS A 279 17.82 20.10 -1.69
C HIS A 279 17.59 20.98 -2.92
N THR A 280 18.29 20.71 -4.02
CA THR A 280 18.06 21.39 -5.30
C THR A 280 17.93 20.35 -6.41
N ALA A 281 16.75 20.28 -7.02
CA ALA A 281 16.55 19.47 -8.23
C ALA A 281 17.03 20.28 -9.44
N ARG A 282 17.95 19.72 -10.23
CA ARG A 282 18.57 20.41 -11.37
C ARG A 282 18.41 19.61 -12.66
N PHE A 283 17.93 20.27 -13.71
CA PHE A 283 17.69 19.68 -15.02
C PHE A 283 18.20 20.59 -16.14
N GLN A 284 18.57 19.99 -17.27
CA GLN A 284 19.00 20.67 -18.48
C GLN A 284 18.00 20.38 -19.61
N LEU A 285 17.56 21.40 -20.33
CA LEU A 285 16.77 21.20 -21.55
C LEU A 285 17.68 20.72 -22.67
N GLU A 286 17.30 19.63 -23.31
CA GLU A 286 17.93 19.10 -24.52
C GLU A 286 16.91 19.16 -25.67
N ALA A 287 17.38 19.50 -26.87
CA ALA A 287 16.60 19.42 -28.10
C ALA A 287 17.45 18.81 -29.22
N ASN A 288 16.88 17.87 -29.98
CA ASN A 288 17.58 17.18 -31.07
C ASN A 288 18.93 16.54 -30.68
N GLY A 289 19.10 16.07 -29.43
CA GLY A 289 20.35 15.47 -28.96
C GLY A 289 21.42 16.48 -28.56
N VAL A 290 21.07 17.75 -28.36
CA VAL A 290 21.99 18.83 -27.99
C VAL A 290 21.42 19.65 -26.82
N ASP A 291 22.25 19.92 -25.81
CA ASP A 291 21.90 20.83 -24.71
C ASP A 291 21.52 22.21 -25.25
N VAL A 292 20.40 22.74 -24.79
CA VAL A 292 19.91 24.07 -25.16
C VAL A 292 20.43 25.11 -24.17
N PRO A 293 21.30 26.05 -24.60
CA PRO A 293 21.71 27.20 -23.79
C PRO A 293 20.52 27.96 -23.19
N GLY A 294 20.62 28.33 -21.91
CA GLY A 294 19.53 29.00 -21.16
C GLY A 294 18.42 28.06 -20.68
N GLY A 295 18.49 26.78 -21.02
CA GLY A 295 17.52 25.74 -20.66
C GLY A 295 17.73 25.07 -19.29
N VAL A 296 18.49 25.68 -18.37
CA VAL A 296 18.73 25.12 -17.04
C VAL A 296 17.52 25.38 -16.14
N LEU A 297 17.04 24.34 -15.45
CA LEU A 297 16.00 24.42 -14.43
C LEU A 297 16.56 23.98 -13.08
N GLU A 298 16.50 24.86 -12.09
CA GLU A 298 16.87 24.59 -10.71
C GLU A 298 15.70 24.85 -9.77
N ILE A 299 15.39 23.88 -8.92
CA ILE A 299 14.21 23.90 -8.06
C ILE A 299 14.66 23.65 -6.62
N PRO A 300 14.58 24.65 -5.73
CA PRO A 300 14.79 24.46 -4.30
C PRO A 300 13.68 23.58 -3.72
N VAL A 301 14.06 22.50 -3.04
CA VAL A 301 13.13 21.56 -2.40
C VAL A 301 13.47 21.38 -0.92
N GLU A 302 12.57 21.83 -0.05
CA GLU A 302 12.60 21.54 1.39
C GLU A 302 11.93 20.18 1.64
N VAL A 303 12.74 19.18 1.99
CA VAL A 303 12.24 17.85 2.34
C VAL A 303 11.99 17.76 3.84
N THR A 304 10.82 17.26 4.22
CA THR A 304 10.40 17.07 5.62
C THR A 304 9.89 15.64 5.88
N GLY A 305 9.88 15.19 7.14
CA GLY A 305 9.37 13.85 7.51
C GLY A 305 10.27 12.66 7.10
N GLY A 306 11.45 12.92 6.56
CA GLY A 306 12.53 11.96 6.28
C GLY A 306 13.55 11.83 7.42
N SER A 307 14.68 11.19 7.13
CA SER A 307 15.79 11.04 8.09
C SER A 307 16.51 12.39 8.29
N PRO A 308 17.03 12.73 9.48
CA PRO A 308 17.74 14.00 9.71
C PRO A 308 19.00 14.13 8.82
N GLU A 309 19.29 15.35 8.38
CA GLU A 309 20.47 15.71 7.57
C GLU A 309 21.75 15.40 8.38
N ILE A 310 22.57 14.46 7.92
CA ILE A 310 23.80 14.06 8.62
C ILE A 310 24.96 14.96 8.14
N ALA A 311 25.52 15.75 9.05
CA ALA A 311 26.76 16.51 8.82
C ALA A 311 27.90 15.57 8.39
N SER A 312 28.60 15.98 7.33
CA SER A 312 29.65 15.26 6.61
C SER A 312 30.73 14.60 7.48
N ALA A 313 30.97 13.31 7.24
CA ALA A 313 32.29 12.68 7.31
C ALA A 313 32.40 11.65 6.17
N PRO A 314 33.59 11.48 5.56
CA PRO A 314 33.70 11.01 4.19
C PRO A 314 33.52 9.50 4.11
N VAL A 315 32.62 9.05 3.22
CA VAL A 315 32.65 7.66 2.75
C VAL A 315 32.61 7.68 1.23
N LYS A 316 33.67 7.09 0.70
CA LYS A 316 33.94 6.81 -0.71
C LYS A 316 32.72 6.25 -1.44
N GLU A 317 32.60 6.68 -2.68
CA GLU A 317 32.08 5.94 -3.82
C GLU A 317 31.96 4.44 -3.54
N ASN A 318 30.73 3.98 -3.36
CA ASN A 318 30.36 2.62 -3.69
C ASN A 318 29.00 2.74 -4.36
N LEU A 319 28.97 2.34 -5.63
CA LEU A 319 27.78 1.92 -6.38
C LEU A 319 26.78 1.22 -5.45
N PRO A 320 25.46 1.29 -5.72
CA PRO A 320 24.47 0.58 -4.91
C PRO A 320 24.94 -0.86 -4.73
N PRO A 321 25.13 -1.34 -3.49
CA PRO A 321 25.48 -2.73 -3.31
C PRO A 321 24.32 -3.52 -3.89
N ALA A 322 24.62 -4.38 -4.86
CA ALA A 322 23.81 -5.54 -5.18
C ALA A 322 23.17 -6.03 -3.89
N ILE A 323 21.82 -6.12 -3.85
CA ILE A 323 20.98 -6.51 -2.69
C ILE A 323 21.89 -7.02 -1.58
N GLN A 324 22.31 -6.12 -0.67
CA GLN A 324 23.25 -6.54 0.35
C GLN A 324 22.47 -7.53 1.19
N MET A 325 22.67 -8.82 0.91
CA MET A 325 21.97 -9.89 1.58
C MET A 325 22.46 -9.83 3.02
N ILE A 326 21.68 -9.15 3.87
CA ILE A 326 21.69 -9.36 5.31
C ILE A 326 21.78 -10.87 5.47
N ASN A 327 22.87 -11.36 6.08
CA ASN A 327 23.06 -12.80 6.28
C ASN A 327 22.07 -13.27 7.36
N GLN A 328 20.84 -13.46 6.92
CA GLN A 328 19.67 -13.83 7.70
C GLN A 328 19.20 -15.20 7.24
N PRO A 329 18.61 -16.00 8.14
CA PRO A 329 18.06 -17.29 7.74
C PRO A 329 16.77 -17.10 6.92
N ASN A 330 16.51 -18.05 6.03
CA ASN A 330 15.21 -18.19 5.39
C ASN A 330 14.26 -18.92 6.33
N ILE A 331 13.05 -18.40 6.48
CA ILE A 331 11.94 -19.06 7.16
C ILE A 331 11.01 -19.71 6.14
N ARG A 332 10.42 -20.84 6.51
CA ARG A 332 9.44 -21.60 5.72
C ARG A 332 8.09 -21.54 6.41
N VAL A 333 7.08 -20.98 5.74
CA VAL A 333 5.76 -20.71 6.33
C VAL A 333 4.66 -21.34 5.49
N GLY A 334 3.84 -22.21 6.07
CA GLY A 334 2.65 -22.74 5.38
C GLY A 334 1.59 -21.65 5.20
N VAL A 335 1.29 -21.29 3.94
CA VAL A 335 0.39 -20.15 3.61
C VAL A 335 -0.99 -20.58 3.09
N LEU A 336 -1.07 -21.78 2.51
CA LEU A 336 -2.28 -22.30 1.89
C LEU A 336 -2.33 -23.83 2.01
N ILE A 337 -3.48 -24.37 2.41
CA ILE A 337 -3.83 -25.77 2.20
C ILE A 337 -4.51 -25.85 0.83
N VAL A 338 -4.11 -26.79 -0.02
CA VAL A 338 -4.72 -26.94 -1.35
C VAL A 338 -5.89 -27.91 -1.23
N ASP A 339 -7.10 -27.37 -1.30
CA ASP A 339 -8.35 -28.09 -1.17
C ASP A 339 -9.38 -27.57 -2.21
N ASP A 340 -10.67 -27.78 -1.95
CA ASP A 340 -11.75 -27.36 -2.83
C ASP A 340 -11.85 -25.83 -2.99
N GLU A 341 -11.35 -25.03 -2.04
CA GLU A 341 -11.30 -23.56 -2.14
C GLU A 341 -10.53 -23.11 -3.38
N VAL A 342 -9.43 -23.80 -3.67
CA VAL A 342 -8.57 -23.54 -4.83
C VAL A 342 -8.76 -24.58 -5.94
N GLN A 343 -9.86 -25.34 -5.89
CA GLN A 343 -10.19 -26.39 -6.87
C GLN A 343 -9.12 -27.50 -6.96
N ASN A 344 -8.50 -27.86 -5.84
CA ASN A 344 -7.44 -28.87 -5.71
C ASN A 344 -6.22 -28.64 -6.61
N LYS A 345 -5.95 -27.39 -6.98
CA LYS A 345 -4.82 -26.97 -7.81
C LYS A 345 -4.35 -25.56 -7.42
N ILE A 346 -3.16 -25.19 -7.85
CA ILE A 346 -2.61 -23.85 -7.65
C ILE A 346 -2.22 -23.23 -8.99
N ASN A 347 -2.51 -21.94 -9.13
CA ASN A 347 -2.16 -21.14 -10.28
C ASN A 347 -1.07 -20.14 -9.87
N ILE A 348 0.17 -20.34 -10.30
CA ILE A 348 1.33 -19.56 -9.88
C ILE A 348 1.84 -18.69 -11.02
N THR A 349 2.21 -17.44 -10.70
CA THR A 349 2.91 -16.52 -11.62
C THR A 349 3.81 -15.55 -10.85
N SER A 350 4.59 -14.75 -11.56
CA SER A 350 5.23 -13.55 -11.04
C SER A 350 5.00 -12.39 -11.99
N HIS A 351 4.56 -11.25 -11.44
CA HIS A 351 4.39 -9.99 -12.17
C HIS A 351 5.64 -9.09 -12.09
N GLU A 352 6.68 -9.51 -11.37
CA GLU A 352 7.90 -8.72 -11.17
C GLU A 352 9.07 -9.26 -11.98
N THR A 353 9.16 -10.57 -12.19
CA THR A 353 10.34 -11.22 -12.78
C THR A 353 10.00 -12.50 -13.54
N ASP A 354 10.91 -12.92 -14.42
CA ASP A 354 11.01 -14.31 -14.84
C ASP A 354 11.19 -15.22 -13.61
N PHE A 355 10.76 -16.48 -13.70
CA PHE A 355 10.87 -17.45 -12.61
C PHE A 355 11.10 -18.86 -13.14
N VAL A 356 11.49 -19.78 -12.26
CA VAL A 356 11.77 -21.18 -12.62
C VAL A 356 10.94 -22.13 -11.77
N ILE A 357 10.66 -23.31 -12.32
CA ILE A 357 10.16 -24.45 -11.56
C ILE A 357 11.33 -25.40 -11.34
N LYS A 358 11.61 -25.72 -10.08
CA LYS A 358 12.51 -26.80 -9.67
C LYS A 358 11.74 -27.86 -8.92
N ASP A 359 12.30 -29.06 -8.86
CA ASP A 359 11.84 -30.04 -7.88
C ASP A 359 12.46 -29.78 -6.49
N THR A 360 11.95 -30.44 -5.44
CA THR A 360 12.51 -30.30 -4.07
C THR A 360 13.93 -30.84 -3.90
N ASN A 361 14.50 -31.51 -4.91
CA ASN A 361 15.93 -31.89 -4.93
C ASN A 361 16.80 -30.83 -5.64
N GLY A 362 16.19 -29.77 -6.17
CA GLY A 362 16.86 -28.68 -6.86
C GLY A 362 17.04 -28.89 -8.37
N ASN A 363 16.48 -29.95 -8.96
CA ASN A 363 16.55 -30.17 -10.41
C ASN A 363 15.63 -29.16 -11.12
N LEU A 364 16.16 -28.49 -12.16
CA LEU A 364 15.38 -27.56 -12.98
C LEU A 364 14.38 -28.33 -13.85
N LEU A 365 13.11 -27.96 -13.75
CA LEU A 365 12.00 -28.55 -14.52
C LEU A 365 11.54 -27.62 -15.65
N ALA A 366 11.40 -26.32 -15.37
CA ALA A 366 10.97 -25.33 -16.37
C ALA A 366 11.51 -23.92 -16.07
N GLN A 367 11.57 -23.08 -17.11
CA GLN A 367 11.85 -21.65 -17.03
C GLN A 367 10.68 -20.89 -17.63
N LEU A 368 10.26 -19.82 -16.96
CA LEU A 368 9.05 -19.09 -17.28
C LEU A 368 9.31 -17.60 -17.33
N LYS A 369 8.63 -16.95 -18.26
CA LYS A 369 8.67 -15.50 -18.37
C LYS A 369 7.78 -14.84 -17.33
N LYS A 370 8.11 -13.61 -16.98
CA LYS A 370 7.20 -12.72 -16.25
C LYS A 370 5.79 -12.80 -16.85
N ASP A 371 4.79 -12.80 -15.97
CA ASP A 371 3.35 -12.92 -16.26
C ASP A 371 2.90 -14.28 -16.84
N GLN A 372 3.81 -15.24 -17.04
CA GLN A 372 3.44 -16.58 -17.50
C GLN A 372 2.82 -17.39 -16.36
N LEU A 373 1.58 -17.85 -16.57
CA LEU A 373 0.83 -18.63 -15.58
C LEU A 373 1.20 -20.11 -15.61
N VAL A 374 1.35 -20.73 -14.44
CA VAL A 374 1.51 -22.17 -14.25
C VAL A 374 0.35 -22.72 -13.46
N THR A 375 -0.26 -23.80 -13.94
CA THR A 375 -1.19 -24.59 -13.11
C THR A 375 -0.46 -25.82 -12.59
N ALA A 376 -0.54 -26.09 -11.29
CA ALA A 376 0.02 -27.30 -10.69
C ALA A 376 -0.98 -27.99 -9.75
N TYR A 377 -0.94 -29.31 -9.70
CA TYR A 377 -1.80 -30.15 -8.86
C TYR A 377 -1.08 -31.43 -8.44
N PHE A 378 -1.63 -32.12 -7.45
CA PHE A 378 -1.09 -33.39 -6.95
C PHE A 378 -2.12 -34.48 -7.18
N ASP A 379 -1.70 -35.61 -7.73
CA ASP A 379 -2.56 -36.77 -7.94
C ASP A 379 -1.73 -38.05 -8.00
N ASN A 380 -2.28 -39.17 -7.50
CA ASN A 380 -1.64 -40.48 -7.56
C ASN A 380 -0.15 -40.48 -7.12
N LEU A 381 0.15 -39.78 -6.02
CA LEU A 381 1.49 -39.62 -5.45
C LEU A 381 2.51 -38.93 -6.38
N ARG A 382 2.04 -38.11 -7.32
CA ARG A 382 2.88 -37.33 -8.23
C ARG A 382 2.39 -35.89 -8.33
N TYR A 383 3.32 -34.99 -8.59
CA TYR A 383 3.04 -33.59 -8.86
C TYR A 383 2.95 -33.40 -10.36
N TYR A 384 1.93 -32.71 -10.81
CA TYR A 384 1.74 -32.34 -12.20
C TYR A 384 1.77 -30.82 -12.34
N PHE A 385 2.29 -30.33 -13.45
CA PHE A 385 2.27 -28.91 -13.77
C PHE A 385 2.16 -28.68 -15.28
N ASP A 386 1.56 -27.56 -15.68
CA ASP A 386 1.51 -27.10 -17.07
C ASP A 386 2.12 -25.71 -17.15
N ALA A 387 3.27 -25.62 -17.82
CA ALA A 387 4.01 -24.39 -18.07
C ALA A 387 3.72 -23.80 -19.47
N GLY A 388 2.60 -24.16 -20.11
CA GLY A 388 2.23 -23.70 -21.45
C GLY A 388 2.78 -24.57 -22.59
N ARG A 389 3.34 -25.75 -22.26
CA ARG A 389 3.86 -26.73 -23.22
C ARG A 389 3.21 -28.13 -23.07
N GLY A 390 2.11 -28.19 -22.33
CA GLY A 390 1.42 -29.42 -21.95
C GLY A 390 1.78 -29.87 -20.54
N VAL A 391 1.03 -30.86 -20.05
CA VAL A 391 1.17 -31.37 -18.68
C VAL A 391 2.44 -32.19 -18.53
N GLU A 392 3.25 -31.80 -17.57
CA GLU A 392 4.47 -32.47 -17.12
C GLU A 392 4.29 -33.00 -15.69
N GLN A 393 5.21 -33.84 -15.24
CA GLN A 393 5.14 -34.45 -13.91
C GLN A 393 6.49 -34.51 -13.19
N SER A 394 6.42 -34.55 -11.87
CA SER A 394 7.54 -34.76 -10.95
C SER A 394 7.14 -35.73 -9.84
N SER A 395 8.06 -36.60 -9.44
CA SER A 395 7.90 -37.45 -8.23
C SER A 395 8.23 -36.72 -6.93
N TYR A 396 8.75 -35.49 -7.04
CA TYR A 396 9.17 -34.64 -5.94
C TYR A 396 8.35 -33.35 -5.95
N GLY A 397 8.24 -32.67 -4.80
CA GLY A 397 7.49 -31.41 -4.68
C GLY A 397 8.01 -30.34 -5.65
N LEU A 398 7.18 -29.34 -5.93
CA LEU A 398 7.51 -28.28 -6.89
C LEU A 398 7.92 -27.01 -6.15
N ARG A 399 8.97 -26.34 -6.61
CA ARG A 399 9.45 -25.05 -6.10
C ARG A 399 9.38 -24.02 -7.23
N PHE A 400 8.62 -22.96 -7.01
CA PHE A 400 8.49 -21.82 -7.90
C PHE A 400 9.40 -20.71 -7.38
N GLU A 401 10.53 -20.51 -8.07
CA GLU A 401 11.60 -19.62 -7.60
C GLU A 401 11.74 -18.41 -8.54
N PRO A 402 11.52 -17.17 -8.06
CA PRO A 402 11.77 -15.98 -8.86
C PRO A 402 13.27 -15.88 -9.20
N VAL A 403 13.60 -15.41 -10.40
CA VAL A 403 14.99 -15.18 -10.82
C VAL A 403 15.63 -14.07 -10.00
N ILE A 404 14.87 -13.02 -9.65
CA ILE A 404 15.29 -11.97 -8.74
C ILE A 404 14.99 -12.40 -7.29
N PRO A 405 16.00 -12.57 -6.42
CA PRO A 405 15.77 -12.95 -5.04
C PRO A 405 14.87 -11.95 -4.30
N GLY A 406 13.84 -12.46 -3.63
CA GLY A 406 12.89 -11.64 -2.87
C GLY A 406 11.79 -10.96 -3.69
N ALA A 407 11.76 -11.16 -5.00
CA ALA A 407 10.65 -10.73 -5.85
C ALA A 407 9.35 -11.46 -5.47
N VAL A 408 8.23 -10.86 -5.87
CA VAL A 408 6.89 -11.31 -5.51
C VAL A 408 6.37 -12.37 -6.48
N MET A 409 5.85 -13.45 -5.90
CA MET A 409 5.12 -14.53 -6.53
C MET A 409 3.63 -14.45 -6.14
N SER A 410 2.73 -14.81 -7.05
CA SER A 410 1.28 -14.77 -6.83
C SER A 410 0.67 -16.17 -6.90
N ILE A 411 -0.38 -16.40 -6.09
CA ILE A 411 -1.30 -17.55 -6.23
C ILE A 411 -2.63 -17.01 -6.78
N GLU A 412 -2.81 -17.06 -8.10
CA GLU A 412 -3.91 -16.37 -8.81
C GLU A 412 -5.31 -16.91 -8.49
N ASN A 413 -5.43 -18.21 -8.25
CA ASN A 413 -6.70 -18.86 -7.93
C ASN A 413 -7.00 -18.90 -6.43
N PHE A 414 -6.28 -18.10 -5.65
CA PHE A 414 -6.47 -17.97 -4.21
C PHE A 414 -6.68 -16.50 -3.89
N ASP A 415 -7.85 -16.15 -3.36
CA ASP A 415 -8.24 -14.76 -3.13
C ASP A 415 -8.67 -14.55 -1.68
N ARG A 416 -7.72 -14.08 -0.84
CA ARG A 416 -7.95 -13.67 0.55
C ARG A 416 -8.15 -12.16 0.68
N ARG A 417 -9.09 -11.57 -0.06
CA ARG A 417 -9.48 -10.17 0.17
C ARG A 417 -10.35 -10.05 1.44
N LEU A 418 -9.91 -9.23 2.39
CA LEU A 418 -10.62 -8.95 3.67
C LEU A 418 -12.07 -8.44 3.47
N THR A 419 -12.35 -7.84 2.32
CA THR A 419 -13.69 -7.51 1.81
C THR A 419 -13.68 -7.66 0.30
N ARG A 420 -14.76 -8.21 -0.27
CA ARG A 420 -14.91 -8.44 -1.71
C ARG A 420 -14.62 -7.13 -2.47
N GLY A 421 -13.51 -7.07 -3.23
CA GLY A 421 -13.12 -5.88 -4.01
C GLY A 421 -12.00 -4.99 -3.43
N ALA A 422 -11.26 -5.39 -2.40
CA ALA A 422 -10.06 -4.66 -1.98
C ALA A 422 -8.96 -4.65 -3.08
N VAL A 423 -8.22 -3.53 -3.21
CA VAL A 423 -7.12 -3.32 -4.19
C VAL A 423 -5.95 -4.29 -3.99
N TYR A 424 -5.79 -4.85 -2.78
CA TYR A 424 -4.71 -5.78 -2.46
C TYR A 424 -5.31 -7.09 -1.92
N ALA A 425 -5.15 -8.18 -2.67
CA ALA A 425 -5.46 -9.53 -2.22
C ALA A 425 -4.27 -10.12 -1.45
N ASP A 426 -4.54 -10.84 -0.36
CA ASP A 426 -3.50 -11.49 0.46
C ASP A 426 -3.07 -12.84 -0.17
N ASN A 427 -2.73 -12.79 -1.46
CA ASN A 427 -2.34 -13.94 -2.30
C ASN A 427 -0.97 -13.75 -2.99
N THR A 428 -0.23 -12.74 -2.57
CA THR A 428 1.10 -12.38 -3.06
C THR A 428 2.14 -12.62 -1.98
N PHE A 429 3.29 -13.18 -2.34
CA PHE A 429 4.33 -13.63 -1.41
C PHE A 429 5.71 -13.35 -1.96
N ARG A 430 6.62 -12.79 -1.16
CA ARG A 430 8.03 -12.65 -1.56
C ARG A 430 8.74 -14.00 -1.55
N GLY A 431 9.69 -14.18 -2.45
CA GLY A 431 10.58 -15.34 -2.44
C GLY A 431 9.96 -16.58 -3.08
N VAL A 432 10.25 -17.74 -2.53
CA VAL A 432 9.89 -19.04 -3.13
C VAL A 432 8.52 -19.50 -2.65
N LEU A 433 7.73 -20.06 -3.56
CA LEU A 433 6.55 -20.86 -3.21
C LEU A 433 6.87 -22.34 -3.48
N GLU A 434 6.76 -23.19 -2.46
CA GLU A 434 6.94 -24.64 -2.56
C GLU A 434 5.57 -25.34 -2.42
N TYR A 435 5.21 -26.14 -3.42
CA TYR A 435 4.02 -26.98 -3.40
C TYR A 435 4.37 -28.41 -3.02
N ARG A 436 3.81 -28.87 -1.89
CA ARG A 436 4.22 -30.12 -1.25
C ARG A 436 3.07 -30.85 -0.59
N TYR A 437 2.98 -32.15 -0.86
CA TYR A 437 2.17 -33.08 -0.12
C TYR A 437 2.81 -33.43 1.23
N ASN A 438 2.00 -33.40 2.27
CA ASN A 438 2.36 -33.69 3.65
C ASN A 438 1.71 -35.01 4.05
N GLU A 439 2.54 -36.04 4.17
CA GLU A 439 2.13 -37.39 4.57
C GLU A 439 1.56 -37.42 6.00
N ALA A 440 2.15 -36.67 6.93
CA ALA A 440 1.75 -36.66 8.34
C ALA A 440 0.32 -36.11 8.55
N LYS A 441 -0.15 -35.24 7.67
CA LYS A 441 -1.48 -34.62 7.70
C LYS A 441 -2.39 -35.06 6.56
N ASN A 442 -1.88 -35.91 5.65
CA ASN A 442 -2.53 -36.35 4.42
C ASN A 442 -3.18 -35.19 3.65
N ARG A 443 -2.39 -34.17 3.32
CA ARG A 443 -2.86 -32.98 2.58
C ARG A 443 -1.71 -32.24 1.89
N GLU A 444 -2.03 -31.40 0.95
CA GLU A 444 -1.11 -30.57 0.21
C GLU A 444 -1.04 -29.16 0.79
N TRP A 445 0.17 -28.60 0.79
CA TRP A 445 0.47 -27.27 1.26
C TRP A 445 1.20 -26.48 0.19
N VAL A 446 0.92 -25.17 0.15
CA VAL A 446 1.87 -24.18 -0.37
C VAL A 446 2.64 -23.60 0.82
N ILE A 447 3.97 -23.68 0.74
CA ILE A 447 4.91 -23.20 1.73
C ILE A 447 5.68 -22.03 1.13
N ASN A 448 5.63 -20.88 1.77
CA ASN A 448 6.42 -19.71 1.38
C ASN A 448 7.78 -19.75 2.08
N GLU A 449 8.86 -19.79 1.30
CA GLU A 449 10.24 -19.71 1.78
C GLU A 449 10.86 -18.37 1.41
N LEU A 450 11.28 -17.60 2.42
CA LEU A 450 11.79 -16.25 2.24
C LEU A 450 12.71 -15.84 3.40
N PRO A 451 13.57 -14.83 3.20
CA PRO A 451 14.34 -14.22 4.28
C PRO A 451 13.43 -13.75 5.44
N ILE A 452 13.82 -14.05 6.68
CA ILE A 452 12.99 -13.77 7.88
C ILE A 452 12.56 -12.30 7.99
N GLU A 453 13.39 -11.34 7.57
CA GLU A 453 13.02 -9.91 7.58
C GLU A 453 11.91 -9.60 6.56
N PHE A 454 11.80 -10.32 5.44
CA PHE A 454 10.67 -10.18 4.53
C PHE A 454 9.40 -10.82 5.09
N TYR A 455 9.53 -11.97 5.76
CA TYR A 455 8.40 -12.59 6.46
C TYR A 455 7.77 -11.63 7.48
N LEU A 456 8.58 -10.95 8.29
CA LEU A 456 8.10 -10.06 9.34
C LEU A 456 7.31 -8.85 8.79
N ARG A 457 7.62 -8.39 7.58
CA ARG A 457 6.90 -7.29 6.92
C ARG A 457 5.47 -7.68 6.55
N GLY A 458 5.24 -8.97 6.28
CA GLY A 458 3.92 -9.51 5.96
C GLY A 458 3.09 -9.92 7.18
N LEU A 459 3.53 -9.66 8.41
CA LEU A 459 2.76 -9.97 9.61
C LEU A 459 1.54 -9.06 9.76
N ALA A 460 0.42 -9.65 10.18
CA ALA A 460 -0.84 -8.96 10.45
C ALA A 460 -1.30 -9.10 11.91
N GLU A 461 -0.34 -9.36 12.82
CA GLU A 461 -0.56 -9.55 14.26
C GLU A 461 -1.09 -8.31 14.97
N THR A 462 -0.81 -7.13 14.44
CA THR A 462 -1.17 -5.84 15.04
C THR A 462 -1.60 -4.84 13.97
N SER A 463 -2.18 -3.72 14.38
CA SER A 463 -2.52 -2.61 13.47
C SER A 463 -1.28 -1.80 13.09
N ASP A 464 -1.25 -1.26 11.87
CA ASP A 464 -0.15 -0.42 11.37
C ASP A 464 -0.05 0.92 12.12
N ASP A 465 -1.18 1.46 12.57
CA ASP A 465 -1.31 2.77 13.21
C ASP A 465 -0.94 2.82 14.71
N HIS A 466 -0.41 1.73 15.27
CA HIS A 466 0.10 1.74 16.64
C HIS A 466 1.33 2.65 16.81
N PRO A 467 1.62 3.12 18.03
CA PRO A 467 2.86 3.84 18.33
C PRO A 467 4.10 3.09 17.83
N VAL A 468 5.08 3.82 17.31
CA VAL A 468 6.28 3.24 16.70
C VAL A 468 7.02 2.27 17.64
N GLU A 469 7.11 2.59 18.93
CA GLU A 469 7.76 1.74 19.94
C GLU A 469 6.97 0.45 20.20
N MET A 470 5.63 0.48 20.10
CA MET A 470 4.81 -0.73 20.16
C MET A 470 5.04 -1.62 18.95
N ASN A 471 5.06 -1.04 17.73
CA ASN A 471 5.33 -1.79 16.51
C ASN A 471 6.75 -2.41 16.53
N ARG A 472 7.77 -1.68 16.99
CA ARG A 472 9.13 -2.20 17.19
C ARG A 472 9.17 -3.34 18.21
N ALA A 473 8.46 -3.21 19.34
CA ALA A 473 8.39 -4.25 20.36
C ALA A 473 7.70 -5.51 19.83
N GLN A 474 6.57 -5.35 19.13
CA GLN A 474 5.82 -6.44 18.50
C GLN A 474 6.68 -7.19 17.47
N VAL A 475 7.39 -6.47 16.61
CA VAL A 475 8.24 -7.08 15.59
C VAL A 475 9.44 -7.79 16.23
N LEU A 476 10.06 -7.22 17.27
CA LEU A 476 11.16 -7.86 17.99
C LEU A 476 10.75 -9.20 18.62
N VAL A 477 9.60 -9.24 19.31
CA VAL A 477 9.11 -10.50 19.89
C VAL A 477 8.64 -11.47 18.82
N ALA A 478 8.11 -10.99 17.70
CA ALA A 478 7.71 -11.83 16.57
C ALA A 478 8.93 -12.46 15.87
N ARG A 479 9.99 -11.67 15.62
CA ARG A 479 11.27 -12.15 15.07
C ARG A 479 11.91 -13.20 15.96
N THR A 480 11.90 -12.94 17.26
CA THR A 480 12.48 -13.87 18.23
C THR A 480 11.70 -15.17 18.29
N TYR A 481 10.36 -15.12 18.28
CA TYR A 481 9.50 -16.30 18.22
C TYR A 481 9.76 -17.15 16.97
N ALA A 482 9.78 -16.51 15.80
CA ALA A 482 10.09 -17.18 14.54
C ALA A 482 11.47 -17.84 14.57
N TYR A 483 12.49 -17.07 14.93
CA TYR A 483 13.87 -17.57 15.01
C TYR A 483 14.03 -18.69 16.05
N TYR A 484 13.35 -18.60 17.20
CA TYR A 484 13.37 -19.62 18.25
C TYR A 484 12.97 -21.00 17.74
N TYR A 485 11.92 -21.07 16.91
CA TYR A 485 11.46 -22.33 16.31
C TYR A 485 12.33 -22.77 15.15
N MET A 486 12.78 -21.87 14.28
CA MET A 486 13.67 -22.20 13.15
C MET A 486 14.95 -22.92 13.60
N ILE A 487 15.58 -22.46 14.70
CA ILE A 487 16.82 -23.08 15.21
C ILE A 487 16.58 -24.37 16.03
N ARG A 488 15.32 -24.77 16.23
CA ARG A 488 14.92 -25.98 16.98
C ARG A 488 14.09 -26.92 16.11
N GLU A 489 14.53 -27.08 14.86
CA GLU A 489 13.95 -27.97 13.84
C GLU A 489 12.53 -27.56 13.36
N GLY A 490 12.03 -26.40 13.78
CA GLY A 490 10.70 -25.90 13.40
C GLY A 490 9.57 -26.47 14.27
N LYS A 491 8.58 -25.63 14.61
CA LYS A 491 7.37 -26.08 15.34
C LYS A 491 6.60 -27.14 14.54
N ARG A 492 6.78 -27.13 13.21
CA ARG A 492 6.06 -27.92 12.22
C ARG A 492 6.99 -28.70 11.30
N ALA A 493 8.12 -29.18 11.82
CA ALA A 493 9.12 -29.97 11.08
C ALA A 493 8.49 -31.08 10.21
N SER A 494 7.55 -31.84 10.79
CA SER A 494 6.83 -32.93 10.12
C SER A 494 5.96 -32.48 8.94
N GLU A 495 5.73 -31.18 8.83
CA GLU A 495 4.96 -30.53 7.77
C GLU A 495 5.85 -29.76 6.78
N PHE A 496 7.17 -29.92 6.87
CA PHE A 496 8.18 -29.26 6.02
C PHE A 496 8.21 -27.72 6.12
N MET A 497 7.67 -27.16 7.21
CA MET A 497 7.61 -25.72 7.47
C MET A 497 8.04 -25.41 8.91
N ASP A 498 8.52 -24.20 9.15
CA ASP A 498 8.89 -23.72 10.49
C ASP A 498 7.64 -23.32 11.28
N LEU A 499 6.76 -22.54 10.62
CA LEU A 499 5.52 -21.98 11.17
C LEU A 499 4.38 -22.07 10.14
N ASN A 500 3.14 -21.83 10.58
CA ASN A 500 2.00 -21.58 9.70
C ASN A 500 1.55 -20.10 9.73
N SER A 501 0.80 -19.68 8.72
CA SER A 501 0.40 -18.29 8.52
C SER A 501 -0.85 -17.87 9.33
N THR A 502 -1.26 -18.67 10.31
CA THR A 502 -2.51 -18.47 11.08
C THR A 502 -2.22 -18.12 12.53
N PRO A 503 -3.22 -17.65 13.30
CA PRO A 503 -3.02 -17.33 14.72
C PRO A 503 -2.59 -18.50 15.62
N SER A 504 -2.54 -19.76 15.11
CA SER A 504 -1.93 -20.84 15.89
C SER A 504 -0.41 -20.72 16.06
N ASP A 505 0.24 -19.99 15.15
CA ASP A 505 1.66 -19.66 15.22
C ASP A 505 1.84 -18.14 15.16
N GLN A 506 1.84 -17.56 13.95
CA GLN A 506 1.81 -16.12 13.76
C GLN A 506 0.97 -15.76 12.53
N LEU A 507 0.15 -14.72 12.64
CA LEU A 507 -0.71 -14.29 11.52
C LEU A 507 0.13 -13.61 10.42
N TYR A 508 0.29 -14.31 9.30
CA TYR A 508 1.07 -13.87 8.14
C TYR A 508 0.19 -13.80 6.89
N GLN A 509 0.25 -12.66 6.20
CA GLN A 509 -0.59 -12.35 5.03
C GLN A 509 0.24 -12.05 3.76
N GLY A 510 1.56 -12.21 3.81
CA GLY A 510 2.42 -12.02 2.65
C GLY A 510 2.60 -10.56 2.24
N TYR A 511 2.91 -10.36 0.96
CA TYR A 511 3.30 -9.07 0.40
C TYR A 511 2.13 -8.07 0.36
N GLY A 512 0.90 -8.53 0.15
CA GLY A 512 -0.29 -7.67 0.20
C GLY A 512 -0.47 -6.95 1.54
N ARG A 513 0.00 -7.56 2.64
CA ARG A 513 0.08 -6.92 3.95
C ARG A 513 1.25 -5.95 4.06
N GLU A 514 2.45 -6.37 3.63
CA GLU A 514 3.64 -5.49 3.58
C GLU A 514 3.33 -4.17 2.85
N ALA A 515 2.69 -4.24 1.68
CA ALA A 515 2.35 -3.09 0.85
C ALA A 515 1.37 -2.11 1.53
N ARG A 516 0.52 -2.59 2.46
CA ARG A 516 -0.47 -1.78 3.18
C ARG A 516 -0.09 -1.47 4.62
N ALA A 517 1.05 -1.97 5.10
CA ALA A 517 1.53 -1.80 6.47
C ALA A 517 2.96 -1.20 6.50
N PRO A 518 3.15 0.04 6.01
CA PRO A 518 4.46 0.67 5.94
C PRO A 518 5.09 0.92 7.31
N LEU A 519 4.31 1.16 8.38
CA LEU A 519 4.85 1.40 9.71
C LEU A 519 5.35 0.11 10.36
N ILE A 520 4.70 -1.02 10.10
CA ILE A 520 5.22 -2.35 10.45
C ILE A 520 6.52 -2.62 9.68
N THR A 521 6.53 -2.37 8.37
CA THR A 521 7.73 -2.55 7.55
C THR A 521 8.90 -1.71 8.08
N ARG A 522 8.63 -0.47 8.49
CA ARG A 522 9.64 0.38 9.12
C ARG A 522 10.14 -0.19 10.45
N ALA A 523 9.24 -0.68 11.30
CA ALA A 523 9.61 -1.31 12.57
C ALA A 523 10.48 -2.57 12.38
N VAL A 524 10.24 -3.34 11.30
CA VAL A 524 11.13 -4.44 10.89
C VAL A 524 12.52 -3.95 10.56
N MET A 525 12.64 -2.91 9.73
CA MET A 525 13.94 -2.34 9.37
C MET A 525 14.68 -1.73 10.57
N ASP A 526 13.98 -1.02 11.44
CA ASP A 526 14.56 -0.38 12.64
C ASP A 526 15.11 -1.41 13.65
N THR A 527 14.53 -2.62 13.66
CA THR A 527 14.90 -3.70 14.58
C THR A 527 15.60 -4.86 13.87
N ALA A 528 16.07 -4.64 12.63
CA ALA A 528 16.63 -5.70 11.79
C ALA A 528 17.71 -6.49 12.53
N GLY A 529 17.54 -7.83 12.54
CA GLY A 529 18.43 -8.76 13.21
C GLY A 529 18.48 -8.70 14.72
N GLN A 530 17.67 -7.88 15.40
CA GLN A 530 17.58 -7.89 16.86
C GLN A 530 16.69 -9.04 17.34
N ILE A 531 17.19 -9.82 18.30
CA ILE A 531 16.46 -10.90 18.96
C ILE A 531 16.54 -10.77 20.47
N VAL A 532 15.58 -11.37 21.17
CA VAL A 532 15.56 -11.44 22.65
C VAL A 532 16.29 -12.69 23.11
N THR A 533 17.14 -12.53 24.11
CA THR A 533 17.91 -13.61 24.73
C THR A 533 17.80 -13.58 26.24
N TYR A 534 17.99 -14.72 26.89
CA TYR A 534 18.15 -14.85 28.34
C TYR A 534 19.34 -15.76 28.57
N ASN A 535 20.29 -15.34 29.42
CA ASN A 535 21.57 -16.05 29.59
C ASN A 535 22.28 -16.34 28.25
N LYS A 536 22.24 -15.41 27.30
CA LYS A 536 22.81 -15.51 25.94
C LYS A 536 22.17 -16.57 25.04
N GLU A 537 21.09 -17.21 25.48
CA GLU A 537 20.32 -18.15 24.66
C GLU A 537 19.05 -17.48 24.11
N VAL A 538 18.67 -17.83 22.88
CA VAL A 538 17.43 -17.36 22.26
C VAL A 538 16.23 -17.92 23.02
N VAL A 539 15.37 -17.03 23.49
CA VAL A 539 14.17 -17.36 24.27
C VAL A 539 12.91 -17.40 23.43
N ILE A 540 11.86 -18.06 23.92
CA ILE A 540 10.54 -17.97 23.30
C ILE A 540 9.84 -16.73 23.84
N THR A 541 9.26 -15.92 22.96
CA THR A 541 8.65 -14.64 23.29
C THR A 541 7.15 -14.64 22.97
N PRO A 542 6.32 -15.31 23.80
CA PRO A 542 4.88 -15.34 23.58
C PRO A 542 4.25 -13.96 23.73
N TYR A 543 3.28 -13.64 22.87
CA TYR A 543 2.52 -12.39 22.90
C TYR A 543 1.05 -12.66 22.60
N TYR A 544 0.17 -11.76 23.04
CA TYR A 544 -1.28 -11.95 22.94
C TYR A 544 -2.03 -10.62 22.94
N ALA A 545 -3.33 -10.62 22.65
CA ALA A 545 -4.07 -9.39 22.40
C ALA A 545 -4.22 -8.50 23.66
N ARG A 546 -4.71 -9.04 24.77
CA ARG A 546 -5.02 -8.21 25.95
C ARG A 546 -4.99 -8.98 27.28
N SER A 547 -4.43 -8.36 28.31
CA SER A 547 -4.45 -8.88 29.69
C SER A 547 -5.72 -8.47 30.46
N ASN A 548 -5.89 -8.96 31.69
CA ASN A 548 -6.94 -8.49 32.61
C ASN A 548 -6.41 -7.59 33.75
N GLY A 549 -5.21 -7.05 33.59
CA GLY A 549 -4.53 -6.24 34.60
C GLY A 549 -3.19 -6.79 35.07
N ALA A 550 -2.87 -8.05 34.72
CA ALA A 550 -1.56 -8.64 34.89
C ALA A 550 -1.31 -9.73 33.84
N THR A 551 -0.04 -10.01 33.56
CA THR A 551 0.36 -11.21 32.82
C THR A 551 0.42 -12.42 33.77
N LYS A 552 0.56 -13.62 33.24
CA LYS A 552 0.68 -14.87 33.98
C LYS A 552 2.10 -15.40 33.90
N ASP A 553 2.52 -16.10 34.95
CA ASP A 553 3.71 -16.94 34.90
C ASP A 553 3.54 -18.03 33.82
N TRP A 554 4.64 -18.38 33.15
CA TRP A 554 4.67 -19.49 32.20
C TRP A 554 4.04 -20.76 32.77
N SER A 555 4.46 -21.16 33.96
CA SER A 555 4.05 -22.41 34.63
C SER A 555 2.58 -22.44 35.02
N ALA A 556 1.90 -21.29 35.03
CA ALA A 556 0.46 -21.21 35.28
C ALA A 556 -0.38 -21.61 34.05
N VAL A 557 0.21 -21.61 32.86
CA VAL A 557 -0.48 -21.87 31.58
C VAL A 557 0.10 -23.06 30.84
N TRP A 558 1.42 -23.23 30.87
CA TRP A 558 2.14 -24.27 30.14
C TRP A 558 3.05 -25.07 31.07
N TRP A 559 3.41 -26.26 30.64
CA TRP A 559 4.35 -27.10 31.37
C TRP A 559 5.77 -26.53 31.34
N GLY A 560 6.52 -26.72 32.43
CA GLY A 560 7.88 -26.20 32.61
C GLY A 560 7.92 -24.82 33.28
N ASP A 561 9.11 -24.23 33.32
CA ASP A 561 9.31 -22.85 33.77
C ASP A 561 10.14 -22.09 32.74
N GLN A 562 9.81 -20.81 32.57
CA GLN A 562 10.63 -19.87 31.82
C GLN A 562 10.93 -18.70 32.75
N PRO A 563 12.18 -18.53 33.23
CA PRO A 563 12.50 -17.58 34.28
C PRO A 563 12.24 -16.12 33.89
N TYR A 564 12.20 -15.84 32.59
CA TYR A 564 11.91 -14.53 32.02
C TYR A 564 10.41 -14.28 31.77
N ALA A 565 9.55 -15.30 31.73
CA ALA A 565 8.11 -15.13 31.46
C ALA A 565 7.32 -15.21 32.79
N LYS A 566 7.44 -14.14 33.59
CA LYS A 566 6.80 -14.00 34.90
C LYS A 566 5.61 -13.05 34.85
N SER A 567 4.72 -13.19 35.83
CA SER A 567 3.60 -12.28 36.03
C SER A 567 4.09 -10.86 36.33
N VAL A 568 3.63 -9.90 35.52
CA VAL A 568 3.86 -8.46 35.71
C VAL A 568 2.54 -7.71 35.64
N VAL A 569 2.44 -6.60 36.37
CA VAL A 569 1.24 -5.76 36.38
C VAL A 569 1.05 -5.09 35.02
N VAL A 570 -0.19 -4.94 34.57
CA VAL A 570 -0.54 -4.20 33.35
C VAL A 570 -1.62 -3.19 33.72
N ALA A 571 -1.19 -2.05 34.26
CA ALA A 571 -2.09 -1.08 34.90
C ALA A 571 -3.24 -0.63 34.00
N CYS A 572 -2.98 -0.43 32.70
CA CYS A 572 -4.01 0.03 31.77
C CYS A 572 -5.07 -1.03 31.43
N ASP A 573 -4.86 -2.30 31.79
CA ASP A 573 -5.77 -3.41 31.53
C ASP A 573 -6.55 -3.88 32.76
N VAL A 574 -6.36 -3.24 33.91
CA VAL A 574 -7.10 -3.58 35.14
C VAL A 574 -8.60 -3.52 34.89
N GLY A 575 -9.29 -4.62 35.19
CA GLY A 575 -10.74 -4.75 35.03
C GLY A 575 -11.20 -5.04 33.60
N LYS A 576 -10.28 -5.20 32.62
CA LYS A 576 -10.63 -5.62 31.26
C LYS A 576 -10.72 -7.14 31.15
N THR A 577 -11.40 -7.62 30.10
CA THR A 577 -11.43 -9.04 29.75
C THR A 577 -10.13 -9.46 29.08
N GLU A 578 -9.49 -10.51 29.57
CA GLU A 578 -8.31 -11.12 28.95
C GLU A 578 -8.67 -11.74 27.59
N TRP A 579 -7.88 -11.43 26.56
CA TRP A 579 -7.97 -12.02 25.22
C TRP A 579 -6.62 -12.61 24.83
N GLY A 580 -6.50 -13.93 24.99
CA GLY A 580 -5.30 -14.71 24.70
C GLY A 580 -4.84 -15.53 25.91
N HIS A 581 -3.63 -16.09 25.85
CA HIS A 581 -3.14 -17.04 26.85
C HIS A 581 -2.67 -16.38 28.17
N GLY A 582 -2.32 -15.09 28.15
CA GLY A 582 -1.95 -14.35 29.37
C GLY A 582 -0.45 -14.29 29.68
N VAL A 583 0.40 -15.02 28.96
CA VAL A 583 1.86 -15.13 29.22
C VAL A 583 2.65 -14.22 28.29
N GLY A 584 3.68 -13.54 28.81
CA GLY A 584 4.56 -12.69 28.01
C GLY A 584 3.96 -11.31 27.73
N MET A 585 3.99 -10.86 26.48
CA MET A 585 3.64 -9.47 26.13
C MET A 585 2.18 -9.31 25.63
N PRO A 586 1.27 -8.67 26.39
CA PRO A 586 -0.01 -8.22 25.87
C PRO A 586 0.16 -7.00 24.95
N GLN A 587 -0.43 -7.04 23.76
CA GLN A 587 -0.41 -5.95 22.78
C GLN A 587 -1.04 -4.66 23.32
N SER A 588 -2.16 -4.78 24.04
CA SER A 588 -2.77 -3.65 24.76
C SER A 588 -1.82 -3.00 25.75
N GLY A 589 -1.12 -3.81 26.56
CA GLY A 589 -0.16 -3.33 27.55
C GLY A 589 1.04 -2.66 26.89
N ALA A 590 1.63 -3.27 25.87
CA ALA A 590 2.72 -2.69 25.09
C ALA A 590 2.32 -1.35 24.45
N ASN A 591 1.10 -1.25 23.92
CA ASN A 591 0.56 -0.01 23.37
C ASN A 591 0.43 1.09 24.44
N CYS A 592 -0.04 0.76 25.65
CA CYS A 592 -0.11 1.72 26.74
C CYS A 592 1.27 2.21 27.15
N LEU A 593 2.22 1.29 27.37
CA LEU A 593 3.58 1.65 27.77
C LEU A 593 4.29 2.51 26.71
N ALA A 594 4.08 2.21 25.42
CA ALA A 594 4.58 3.04 24.33
C ALA A 594 3.98 4.45 24.33
N LYS A 595 2.67 4.60 24.61
CA LYS A 595 2.01 5.90 24.75
C LYS A 595 2.51 6.68 25.97
N ASP A 596 2.92 5.97 27.01
CA ASP A 596 3.55 6.54 28.20
C ASP A 596 5.05 6.86 27.99
N GLY A 597 5.57 6.67 26.77
CA GLY A 597 6.92 7.06 26.37
C GLY A 597 7.99 6.00 26.55
N MET A 598 7.63 4.74 26.88
CA MET A 598 8.61 3.66 26.93
C MET A 598 9.10 3.29 25.53
N THR A 599 10.41 3.08 25.40
CA THR A 599 11.03 2.54 24.19
C THR A 599 10.74 1.04 24.04
N PHE A 600 10.85 0.52 22.82
CA PHE A 600 10.55 -0.88 22.54
C PHE A 600 11.38 -1.86 23.38
N ASP A 601 12.64 -1.52 23.67
CA ASP A 601 13.50 -2.36 24.51
C ASP A 601 13.07 -2.35 25.97
N GLN A 602 12.59 -1.20 26.48
CA GLN A 602 12.01 -1.10 27.81
C GLN A 602 10.71 -1.90 27.91
N ILE A 603 9.85 -1.82 26.89
CA ILE A 603 8.60 -2.60 26.82
C ILE A 603 8.89 -4.10 26.85
N VAL A 604 9.82 -4.57 26.02
CA VAL A 604 10.19 -6.00 25.99
C VAL A 604 10.80 -6.45 27.31
N LYS A 605 11.71 -5.67 27.91
CA LYS A 605 12.30 -5.98 29.23
C LYS A 605 11.30 -5.91 30.38
N TYR A 606 10.23 -5.12 30.23
CA TYR A 606 9.14 -5.07 31.19
C TYR A 606 8.35 -6.39 31.21
N PHE A 607 8.01 -6.91 30.03
CA PHE A 607 7.22 -8.15 29.91
C PHE A 607 8.04 -9.44 30.00
N PHE A 608 9.35 -9.36 29.74
CA PHE A 608 10.26 -10.49 29.84
C PHE A 608 11.40 -10.16 30.80
N THR A 609 11.34 -10.69 32.01
CA THR A 609 12.27 -10.37 33.11
C THR A 609 13.68 -10.84 32.83
N GLY A 610 14.68 -9.95 32.97
CA GLY A 610 16.10 -10.31 32.88
C GLY A 610 16.59 -10.66 31.47
N VAL A 611 15.81 -10.35 30.42
CA VAL A 611 16.24 -10.56 29.04
C VAL A 611 17.18 -9.47 28.54
N GLU A 612 17.97 -9.82 27.54
CA GLU A 612 18.83 -8.92 26.77
C GLU A 612 18.41 -8.93 25.30
N ILE A 613 18.64 -7.82 24.61
CA ILE A 613 18.42 -7.71 23.16
C ILE A 613 19.78 -7.80 22.48
N TYR A 614 19.91 -8.76 21.58
CA TYR A 614 21.14 -9.06 20.87
C TYR A 614 20.94 -8.89 19.37
N LYS A 615 21.88 -8.23 18.68
CA LYS A 615 21.87 -8.12 17.22
C LYS A 615 22.54 -9.35 16.60
N LYS A 616 21.73 -10.27 16.08
CA LYS A 616 22.16 -11.56 15.54
C LYS A 616 22.66 -11.50 14.10
N TRP A 617 22.08 -10.64 13.27
CA TRP A 617 22.52 -10.38 11.90
C TRP A 617 22.41 -8.87 11.58
N ASN A 618 23.14 -8.44 10.54
CA ASN A 618 23.23 -7.04 10.11
C ASN A 618 22.49 -6.83 8.81
#